data_AF-A0A3D6CCL0-F1
#
_entry.id   AF-A0A3D6CCL0-F1
#
_cell.length_a   1.000
_cell.length_b   1.000
_cell.length_c   1.000
_cell.angle_alpha   90.00
_cell.angle_beta   90.00
_cell.angle_gamma   90.00
#
_symmetry.space_group_name_H-M   'P 1'
#
loop_
_entity.id
_entity.type
_entity.pdbx_description
1 polymer ?
#
loop_
_entity_poly.entity_id
_entity_poly.type
_entity_poly.pdbx_seq_one_letter_code
_entity_poly.pdbx_strand_id
1 'polypeptide(L)' 'MTPGRIFTEKLLRWHREENRRQMPWKGEKDPYRIWISEVILQQTRVEQGLAYYQRFVEAYPGILQLA' A
#
# COMPACT_ATOMS: atom_id res chain seq x y z
N MET A 1 6.73 -22.25 23.26
CA MET A 1 6.43 -21.15 22.30
C MET A 1 6.31 -21.75 20.92
N THR A 2 5.18 -21.55 20.23
CA THR A 2 4.93 -22.12 18.89
C THR A 2 5.82 -21.42 17.86
N PRO A 3 6.47 -22.13 16.91
CA PRO A 3 7.40 -21.53 15.94
C PRO A 3 6.82 -20.35 15.15
N GLY A 4 5.53 -20.39 14.81
CA GLY A 4 4.85 -19.29 14.12
C GLY A 4 4.86 -17.97 14.88
N ARG A 5 4.77 -18.02 16.23
CA ARG A 5 4.79 -16.80 17.06
C ARG A 5 6.14 -16.10 17.02
N ILE A 6 7.23 -16.88 17.06
CA ILE A 6 8.60 -16.35 16.99
C ILE A 6 8.85 -15.67 15.64
N PHE A 7 8.37 -16.27 14.54
CA PHE A 7 8.50 -15.67 13.21
C PHE A 7 7.76 -14.33 13.11
N THR A 8 6.48 -14.29 13.50
CA THR A 8 5.67 -13.06 13.46
C THR A 8 6.29 -11.95 14.33
N GLU A 9 6.71 -12.26 15.55
CA GLU A 9 7.31 -11.27 16.46
C GLU A 9 8.62 -10.69 15.89
N LYS A 10 9.47 -11.51 15.28
CA LYS A 10 10.71 -11.06 14.63
C LYS A 10 10.43 -10.22 13.39
N LEU A 11 9.50 -10.64 12.53
CA LEU A 11 9.14 -9.90 11.32
C LEU A 11 8.56 -8.53 11.65
N LEU A 12 7.65 -8.47 12.63
CA LEU A 12 7.05 -7.20 13.07
C LEU A 12 8.08 -6.27 13.71
N ARG A 13 9.07 -6.82 14.45
CA ARG A 13 10.16 -6.03 15.02
C ARG A 13 11.02 -5.40 13.93
N TRP A 14 11.52 -6.21 13.00
CA TRP A 14 12.28 -5.72 11.84
C TRP A 14 11.51 -4.68 11.04
N HIS A 15 10.21 -4.91 10.78
CA HIS A 15 9.37 -3.96 10.05
C HIS A 15 9.23 -2.61 10.76
N ARG A 16 9.28 -2.57 12.11
CA ARG A 16 9.21 -1.31 12.88
C ARG A 16 10.57 -0.62 13.03
N GLU A 17 11.64 -1.39 13.24
CA GLU A 17 12.94 -0.86 13.68
C GLU A 17 13.92 -0.65 12.52
N GLU A 18 13.85 -1.49 11.47
CA GLU A 18 14.87 -1.54 10.41
C GLU A 18 14.33 -1.22 9.01
N ASN A 19 13.05 -1.50 8.73
CA ASN A 19 12.48 -1.28 7.40
C ASN A 19 12.28 0.21 7.08
N ARG A 20 13.13 0.75 6.19
CA ARG A 20 13.09 2.15 5.74
C ARG A 20 12.34 2.36 4.42
N ARG A 21 11.74 1.30 3.84
CA ARG A 21 11.01 1.42 2.58
C ARG A 21 9.79 2.32 2.77
N GLN A 22 9.81 3.47 2.11
CA GLN A 22 8.64 4.35 2.05
C GLN A 22 7.62 3.76 1.10
N MET A 23 6.37 3.73 1.54
CA MET A 23 5.24 3.25 0.74
C MET A 23 4.16 4.35 0.82
N PRO A 24 3.89 5.06 -0.29
CA PRO A 24 3.09 6.29 -0.28
C PRO A 24 1.67 6.12 0.29
N TRP A 25 1.06 4.95 0.11
CA TRP A 25 -0.28 4.58 0.60
C TRP A 25 -0.25 3.87 1.96
N LYS A 26 0.90 3.75 2.62
CA LYS A 26 0.98 3.13 3.95
C LYS A 26 0.20 3.95 4.97
N GLY A 27 -0.82 3.34 5.56
CA GLY A 27 -1.70 3.99 6.54
C GLY A 27 -2.98 4.60 5.95
N GLU A 28 -3.18 4.52 4.63
CA GLU A 28 -4.49 4.81 4.01
C GLU A 28 -5.56 3.86 4.58
N LYS A 29 -6.76 4.40 4.78
CA LYS A 29 -7.92 3.68 5.33
C LYS A 29 -9.12 3.69 4.40
N ASP A 30 -9.11 4.53 3.36
CA ASP A 30 -10.15 4.55 2.34
C ASP A 30 -10.06 3.30 1.45
N PRO A 31 -11.09 2.42 1.45
CA PRO A 31 -11.08 1.20 0.65
C PRO A 31 -10.92 1.44 -0.85
N TYR A 32 -11.46 2.54 -1.39
CA TYR A 32 -11.35 2.87 -2.81
C TYR A 32 -9.88 3.18 -3.15
N ARG A 33 -9.24 4.03 -2.37
CA ARG A 33 -7.83 4.41 -2.55
C ARG A 33 -6.88 3.24 -2.35
N ILE A 34 -7.14 2.39 -1.36
CA ILE A 34 -6.39 1.14 -1.16
C ILE A 34 -6.51 0.26 -2.40
N TRP A 35 -7.74 0.01 -2.88
CA TRP A 35 -7.97 -0.82 -4.06
C TRP A 35 -7.24 -0.30 -5.31
N ILE A 36 -7.32 1.01 -5.59
CA ILE A 36 -6.60 1.61 -6.73
C ILE A 36 -5.08 1.44 -6.57
N SER A 37 -4.54 1.63 -5.36
CA SER A 37 -3.11 1.42 -5.11
C SER A 37 -2.68 -0.03 -5.41
N GLU A 38 -3.47 -1.02 -4.99
CA GLU A 38 -3.18 -2.44 -5.24
C GLU A 38 -3.23 -2.78 -6.73
N VAL A 39 -4.25 -2.30 -7.46
CA VAL A 39 -4.38 -2.52 -8.91
C VAL A 39 -3.18 -1.96 -9.67
N ILE A 40 -2.76 -0.74 -9.35
CA ILE A 40 -1.60 -0.10 -9.99
C ILE A 40 -0.33 -0.92 -9.75
N LEU A 41 -0.16 -1.51 -8.57
CA LEU A 41 1.05 -2.21 -8.18
C LEU A 41 1.19 -3.64 -8.72
N GLN A 42 0.13 -4.23 -9.28
CA GLN A 42 0.19 -5.59 -9.81
C GLN A 42 1.23 -5.76 -10.94
N GLN A 43 1.48 -4.70 -11.72
CA GLN A 43 2.45 -4.72 -12.82
C GLN A 43 3.39 -3.51 -12.85
N THR A 44 3.39 -2.66 -11.82
CA THR A 44 4.26 -1.47 -11.76
C THR A 44 5.06 -1.39 -10.46
N ARG A 45 6.21 -0.70 -10.51
CA ARG A 45 7.00 -0.39 -9.31
C ARG A 45 6.39 0.83 -8.60
N VAL A 46 6.59 0.91 -7.28
CA VAL A 46 6.09 2.02 -6.43
C VAL A 46 6.42 3.40 -6.99
N GLU A 47 7.68 3.62 -7.37
CA GLU A 47 8.16 4.92 -7.88
C GLU A 47 7.47 5.32 -9.19
N GLN A 48 7.18 4.34 -10.05
CA GLN A 48 6.51 4.56 -11.33
C GLN A 48 5.00 4.74 -11.17
N GLY A 49 4.38 3.93 -10.30
CA GLY A 49 2.93 3.92 -10.06
C GLY A 49 2.42 5.15 -9.30
N LEU A 50 3.26 5.83 -8.52
CA LEU A 50 2.83 6.96 -7.68
C LEU A 50 2.19 8.10 -8.49
N ALA A 51 2.80 8.50 -9.60
CA ALA A 51 2.26 9.57 -10.44
C ALA A 51 0.91 9.19 -11.07
N TYR A 52 0.75 7.91 -11.46
CA TYR A 52 -0.52 7.41 -11.99
C TYR A 52 -1.59 7.35 -10.91
N TYR A 53 -1.24 6.88 -9.72
CA TYR A 53 -2.13 6.85 -8.56
C TYR A 53 -2.69 8.25 -8.26
N GLN A 54 -1.80 9.24 -8.13
CA GLN A 54 -2.19 10.63 -7.82
C GLN A 54 -3.14 11.19 -8.88
N ARG A 55 -2.81 11.05 -10.16
CA ARG A 55 -3.66 11.50 -11.28
C ARG A 55 -5.02 10.79 -11.30
N PHE A 56 -5.04 9.50 -10.96
CA PHE A 56 -6.27 8.71 -11.00
C PHE A 56 -7.23 9.10 -9.88
N VAL A 57 -6.75 9.21 -8.63
CA VAL A 57 -7.60 9.59 -7.48
C VAL A 57 -8.01 11.06 -7.52
N GLU A 58 -7.28 11.91 -8.25
CA GLU A 58 -7.68 13.29 -8.53
C GLU A 58 -8.80 13.34 -9.58
N ALA A 59 -8.66 12.61 -10.69
CA ALA A 59 -9.66 12.56 -11.75
C ALA A 59 -10.95 11.85 -11.33
N TYR A 60 -10.81 10.79 -10.53
CA TYR A 60 -11.90 9.95 -10.03
C TYR A 60 -11.78 9.83 -8.51
N PRO A 61 -12.34 10.78 -7.73
CA PRO A 61 -12.17 10.79 -6.28
C PRO A 61 -12.87 9.64 -5.53
N GLY A 62 -13.77 8.92 -6.20
CA GLY A 62 -14.54 7.83 -5.61
C GLY A 62 -15.10 6.88 -6.67
N ILE A 63 -15.61 5.75 -6.19
CA ILE A 63 -16.12 4.67 -7.05
C ILE A 63 -17.27 5.11 -7.96
N LEU A 64 -18.13 6.03 -7.49
CA LEU A 64 -19.26 6.53 -8.26
C LEU A 64 -18.82 7.46 -9.40
N GLN A 65 -17.70 8.16 -9.24
CA GLN A 65 -17.12 9.02 -10.28
C GLN A 65 -16.34 8.21 -11.32
N LEU A 66 -15.91 6.99 -10.96
CA LEU A 66 -15.24 6.07 -11.85
C LEU A 66 -16.22 5.28 -12.76
N ALA A 67 -17.44 5.03 -12.30
CA ALA A 67 -18.44 4.18 -12.95
C ALA A 67 -19.19 4.89 -14.09
#